data_AF-A0A439KKG2-F1
#
_entry.id   AF-A0A439KKG2-F1
#
_cell.length_a   1.000
_cell.length_b   1.000
_cell.length_c   1.000
_cell.angle_alpha   90.00
_cell.angle_beta   90.00
_cell.angle_gamma   90.00
#
_symmetry.space_group_name_H-M   'P 1'
#
loop_
_entity.id
_entity.type
_entity.pdbx_description
1 polymer ?
#
loop_
_entity_poly.entity_id
_entity_poly.type
_entity_poly.pdbx_seq_one_letter_code
_entity_poly.pdbx_strand_id
1 'polypeptide(L)'
;MIISRLALAATPAFADPECLANGKSFLIGQVACLTLSGRSHLARCDMVLNNTSWTKIRDECPRTTLAPSATPISTPESGLVPTEPTEN
;
A
#
# COMPACT_ATOMS: atom_id res chain seq x y z
N MET A 1 18.65 48.77 28.63
CA MET A 1 17.82 47.56 28.52
C MET A 1 18.00 47.01 27.10
N ILE A 2 18.75 45.93 26.93
CA ILE A 2 19.02 45.33 25.61
C ILE A 2 18.11 44.11 25.42
N ILE A 3 17.18 44.21 24.48
CA ILE A 3 16.26 43.14 24.09
C ILE A 3 16.95 42.31 22.99
N SER A 4 17.64 41.25 23.41
CA SER A 4 18.22 40.25 22.50
C SER A 4 17.10 39.45 21.84
N ARG A 5 16.95 39.59 20.53
CA ARG A 5 16.02 38.80 19.73
C ARG A 5 16.68 37.48 19.34
N LEU A 6 16.14 36.36 19.81
CA LEU A 6 16.46 35.04 19.26
C LEU A 6 15.87 34.95 17.85
N ALA A 7 16.72 34.78 16.85
CA ALA A 7 16.30 34.45 15.50
C ALA A 7 16.08 32.92 15.40
N LEU A 8 14.85 32.51 15.13
CA LEU A 8 14.53 31.12 14.77
C LEU A 8 14.83 30.93 13.28
N ALA A 9 15.79 30.07 12.97
CA ALA A 9 16.05 29.63 11.60
C ALA A 9 15.05 28.53 11.23
N ALA A 10 14.23 28.75 10.19
CA ALA A 10 13.38 27.72 9.63
C ALA A 10 14.20 26.85 8.66
N THR A 11 14.25 25.54 8.90
CA THR A 11 14.83 24.60 7.94
C THR A 11 13.77 24.24 6.89
N PRO A 12 14.11 24.27 5.59
CA PRO A 12 13.19 23.80 4.55
C PRO A 12 12.99 22.30 4.72
N ALA A 13 11.73 21.87 4.83
CA ALA A 13 11.37 20.47 4.74
C ALA A 13 11.20 20.11 3.25
N PHE A 14 12.07 19.24 2.73
CA PHE A 14 11.89 18.65 1.41
C PHE A 14 11.05 17.39 1.56
N ALA A 15 9.88 17.38 0.92
CA ALA A 15 9.11 16.15 0.71
C ALA A 15 9.78 15.31 -0.37
N ASP A 16 9.66 13.99 -0.27
CA ASP A 16 10.08 13.09 -1.34
C ASP A 16 9.24 13.35 -2.61
N PRO A 17 9.80 13.21 -3.82
CA PRO A 17 9.02 13.34 -5.05
C PRO A 17 7.94 12.25 -5.16
N GLU A 18 6.69 12.68 -5.03
CA GLU A 18 5.51 11.81 -5.09
C GLU A 18 4.57 12.16 -6.24
N CYS A 19 3.86 11.15 -6.75
CA CYS A 19 2.67 11.34 -7.57
C CYS A 19 1.42 11.28 -6.70
N LEU A 20 0.39 12.06 -7.06
CA LEU A 20 -0.90 12.07 -6.37
C LEU A 20 -1.95 11.34 -7.20
N ALA A 21 -2.70 10.44 -6.56
CA ALA A 21 -3.85 9.79 -7.17
C ALA A 21 -4.87 9.39 -6.09
N ASN A 22 -6.15 9.64 -6.35
CA ASN A 22 -7.26 9.24 -5.47
C ASN A 22 -7.07 9.68 -3.99
N GLY A 23 -6.47 10.86 -3.77
CA GLY A 23 -6.19 11.38 -2.42
C GLY A 23 -5.02 10.71 -1.70
N LYS A 24 -4.19 9.94 -2.39
CA LYS A 24 -3.00 9.26 -1.85
C LYS A 24 -1.74 9.70 -2.58
N SER A 25 -0.61 9.65 -1.88
CA SER A 25 0.72 9.82 -2.46
C SER A 25 1.33 8.47 -2.84
N PHE A 26 2.13 8.49 -3.91
CA PHE A 26 2.81 7.32 -4.46
C PHE A 26 4.24 7.72 -4.79
N LEU A 27 5.21 6.98 -4.25
CA LEU A 27 6.63 7.21 -4.56
C LEU A 27 6.94 6.84 -6.01
N ILE A 28 8.04 7.36 -6.53
CA ILE A 28 8.58 6.95 -7.83
C ILE A 28 8.71 5.42 -7.91
N GLY A 29 8.29 4.84 -9.04
CA GLY A 29 8.27 3.41 -9.31
C GLY A 29 6.97 2.69 -8.88
N GLN A 30 6.18 3.28 -7.98
CA GLN A 30 4.91 2.70 -7.55
C GLN A 30 3.86 2.74 -8.66
N VAL A 31 2.91 1.82 -8.60
CA VAL A 31 1.86 1.65 -9.60
C VAL A 31 0.50 1.88 -8.96
N ALA A 32 -0.36 2.63 -9.64
CA ALA A 32 -1.71 2.91 -9.21
C ALA A 32 -2.71 2.73 -10.36
N CYS A 33 -3.95 2.44 -9.98
CA CYS A 33 -5.09 2.53 -10.88
C CYS A 33 -5.59 3.98 -10.88
N LEU A 34 -5.49 4.67 -12.02
CA LEU A 34 -5.91 6.05 -12.17
C LEU A 34 -7.28 6.10 -12.85
N THR A 35 -8.23 6.82 -12.26
CA THR A 35 -9.54 7.05 -12.85
C THR A 35 -9.62 8.49 -13.36
N LEU A 36 -9.64 8.66 -14.67
CA LEU A 36 -9.77 9.95 -15.35
C LEU A 36 -11.01 9.92 -16.24
N SER A 37 -11.92 10.88 -16.05
CA SER A 37 -13.16 11.00 -16.86
C SER A 37 -13.96 9.70 -16.98
N GLY A 38 -14.06 8.94 -15.88
CA GLY A 38 -14.79 7.67 -15.83
C GLY A 38 -14.08 6.47 -16.46
N ARG A 39 -12.84 6.63 -16.95
CA ARG A 39 -12.01 5.53 -17.45
C ARG A 39 -10.86 5.28 -16.49
N SER A 40 -10.70 4.01 -16.11
CA SER A 40 -9.61 3.58 -15.22
C SER A 40 -8.53 2.88 -16.01
N HIS A 41 -7.27 3.25 -15.78
CA HIS A 41 -6.10 2.63 -16.42
C HIS A 41 -4.95 2.47 -15.43
N LEU A 42 -4.04 1.54 -15.72
CA LEU A 42 -2.88 1.27 -14.88
C LEU A 42 -1.73 2.22 -15.26
N ALA A 43 -1.16 2.91 -14.28
CA ALA A 43 -0.03 3.82 -14.48
C ALA A 43 1.02 3.69 -13.37
N ARG A 44 2.28 4.00 -13.71
CA ARG A 44 3.40 4.10 -12.78
C ARG A 44 3.73 5.56 -12.51
N CYS A 45 4.09 5.85 -11.27
CA CYS A 45 4.67 7.14 -10.91
C CYS A 45 6.13 7.16 -11.36
N ASP A 46 6.48 8.05 -12.28
CA ASP A 46 7.83 8.22 -12.80
C ASP A 46 8.29 9.68 -12.70
N MET A 47 9.56 9.92 -12.94
CA MET A 47 10.12 11.26 -13.07
C MET A 47 10.34 11.59 -14.54
N VAL A 48 9.56 12.54 -15.07
CA VAL A 48 9.62 12.99 -16.46
C VAL A 48 10.01 14.46 -16.48
N LEU A 49 11.13 14.79 -17.13
CA LEU A 49 11.66 16.16 -17.19
C LEU A 49 11.79 16.81 -15.81
N ASN A 50 12.30 16.07 -14.82
CA ASN A 50 12.47 16.53 -13.43
C ASN A 50 11.15 16.84 -12.69
N ASN A 51 10.01 16.36 -13.19
CA ASN A 51 8.71 16.47 -12.55
C ASN A 51 8.10 15.09 -12.34
N THR A 52 7.35 14.88 -11.25
CA THR A 52 6.63 13.62 -11.03
C THR A 52 5.46 13.53 -12.01
N SER A 53 5.33 12.39 -12.67
CA SER A 53 4.31 12.19 -13.70
C SER A 53 3.81 10.76 -13.70
N TRP A 54 2.57 10.59 -14.18
CA TRP A 54 1.96 9.28 -14.34
C TRP A 54 2.21 8.74 -15.75
N THR A 55 2.99 7.67 -15.85
CA THR A 55 3.20 6.94 -17.10
C THR A 55 2.20 5.80 -17.20
N LYS A 56 1.32 5.84 -18.20
CA LYS A 56 0.38 4.74 -18.46
C LYS A 56 1.14 3.47 -18.87
N ILE A 57 0.83 2.35 -18.21
CA ILE A 57 1.42 1.02 -18.48
C ILE A 57 0.41 0.10 -19.20
N ARG A 58 -0.88 0.16 -18.82
CA ARG A 58 -1.95 -0.67 -19.41
C ARG A 58 -3.27 0.10 -19.45
N ASP A 59 -4.13 -0.25 -20.41
CA ASP A 59 -5.45 0.37 -20.58
C ASP A 59 -6.43 0.04 -19.46
N GLU A 60 -6.29 -1.12 -18.82
CA GLU A 60 -7.18 -1.57 -17.75
C GLU A 60 -6.44 -1.82 -16.45
N CYS A 61 -7.12 -1.59 -15.33
CA CYS A 61 -6.60 -1.94 -14.01
C CYS A 61 -6.76 -3.44 -13.76
N PRO A 62 -5.81 -4.07 -13.04
CA PRO A 62 -5.93 -5.48 -12.66
C PRO A 62 -7.26 -5.71 -11.93
N ARG A 63 -8.05 -6.68 -12.39
CA ARG A 63 -9.13 -7.21 -11.57
C ARG A 63 -8.49 -8.02 -10.46
N THR A 64 -8.62 -7.58 -9.22
CA THR A 64 -8.33 -8.44 -8.08
C THR A 64 -9.37 -9.55 -8.10
N THR A 65 -9.04 -10.69 -8.68
CA THR A 65 -9.73 -11.93 -8.35
C THR A 65 -9.36 -12.21 -6.91
N LEU A 66 -10.23 -11.85 -5.97
CA LEU A 66 -10.22 -12.45 -4.64
C LEU A 66 -10.43 -13.94 -4.88
N ALA A 67 -9.35 -14.69 -5.10
CA ALA A 67 -9.41 -16.12 -4.95
C ALA A 67 -10.00 -16.33 -3.55
N PRO A 68 -11.14 -17.02 -3.40
CA PRO A 68 -11.65 -17.33 -2.08
C PRO A 68 -10.48 -17.97 -1.36
N SER A 69 -10.05 -17.34 -0.26
CA SER A 69 -9.05 -17.91 0.61
C SER A 69 -9.60 -19.29 0.93
N ALA A 70 -8.98 -20.33 0.38
CA ALA A 70 -9.31 -21.68 0.73
C ALA A 70 -8.88 -21.79 2.19
N THR A 71 -9.78 -21.44 3.10
CA THR A 71 -9.69 -21.86 4.48
C THR A 71 -9.54 -23.38 4.37
N PRO A 72 -8.41 -23.98 4.79
CA PRO A 72 -8.43 -25.39 5.04
C PRO A 72 -9.45 -25.57 6.16
N ILE A 73 -10.66 -25.97 5.80
CA ILE A 73 -11.69 -26.37 6.75
C ILE A 73 -11.22 -27.73 7.27
N SER A 74 -10.30 -27.70 8.23
CA SER A 74 -9.93 -28.89 8.99
C SER A 74 -11.09 -29.15 9.95
N THR A 75 -12.08 -29.92 9.51
CA THR A 75 -13.05 -30.57 10.41
C THR A 75 -13.64 -31.77 9.68
N PRO A 76 -13.84 -32.95 10.31
CA PRO A 76 -13.31 -33.53 11.56
C PRO A 76 -12.66 -34.93 11.33
N GLU A 77 -12.08 -35.54 12.37
CA GLU A 77 -12.13 -37.00 12.69
C GLU A 77 -10.90 -37.40 13.54
N SER A 78 -11.14 -38.19 14.59
CA SER A 78 -10.17 -38.99 15.35
C SER A 78 -9.52 -38.28 16.56
N GLY A 79 -9.76 -38.68 17.81
CA GLY A 79 -10.56 -39.76 18.34
C GLY A 79 -10.73 -39.57 19.84
N LEU A 80 -11.85 -40.07 20.38
CA LEU A 80 -12.00 -40.29 21.81
C LEU A 80 -10.89 -41.26 22.24
N VAL A 81 -10.00 -40.84 23.14
CA VAL A 81 -9.18 -41.76 23.93
C VAL A 81 -9.88 -41.94 25.27
N PRO A 82 -10.45 -43.12 25.56
CA PRO A 82 -10.89 -43.46 26.91
C PRO A 82 -9.68 -43.55 27.83
N THR A 83 -9.73 -42.79 28.92
CA THR A 83 -8.94 -43.03 30.13
C THR A 83 -9.29 -44.39 30.72
N GLU A 84 -8.30 -45.27 30.90
CA GLU A 84 -8.35 -46.33 31.93
C GLU A 84 -6.93 -46.60 32.48
N PRO A 85 -6.75 -46.70 33.82
CA PRO A 85 -5.48 -46.97 34.48
C PRO A 85 -5.26 -48.49 34.65
N THR A 86 -4.03 -48.96 34.97
CA THR A 86 -3.73 -50.08 35.91
C THR A 86 -2.27 -50.57 35.83
N GLU A 87 -1.56 -50.43 36.96
CA GLU A 87 -0.68 -51.37 37.70
C GLU A 87 0.03 -52.55 36.99
N ASN A 88 1.37 -52.62 37.13
CA ASN A 88 2.12 -53.71 37.81
C ASN A 88 3.63 -53.43 37.86
#